data_AF-V2Y3T5-F1
#
_entry.id   AF-V2Y3T5-F1
#
_cell.length_a   1.000
_cell.length_b   1.000
_cell.length_c   1.000
_cell.angle_alpha   90.00
_cell.angle_beta   90.00
_cell.angle_gamma   90.00
#
_symmetry.space_group_name_H-M   'P 1'
#
loop_
_entity.id
_entity.type
_entity.pdbx_description
1 polymer ?
#
loop_
_entity_poly.entity_id
_entity_poly.type
_entity_poly.pdbx_seq_one_letter_code
_entity_poly.pdbx_strand_id
1 'polypeptide(L)'
;MFILKLLGKIIAIPMILATTILFYIVCIFARIYGLAAALVNFIAMVGVIMFLFSRDWLQLGITISILVVSYLMLDAWGVVILFIAKIREVFTDVLFA
;
A
#
# COMPACT_ATOMS: atom_id res chain seq x y z
N MET A 1 -37.71 1.97 -14.10
CA MET A 1 -36.95 2.41 -12.91
C MET A 1 -36.61 1.26 -11.96
N PHE A 2 -37.55 0.35 -11.66
CA PHE A 2 -37.32 -0.79 -10.75
C PHE A 2 -36.30 -1.83 -11.27
N ILE A 3 -36.39 -2.20 -12.55
CA ILE A 3 -35.47 -3.17 -13.20
C ILE A 3 -34.01 -2.67 -13.20
N LEU A 4 -33.79 -1.36 -13.41
CA LEU A 4 -32.45 -0.77 -13.41
C LEU A 4 -31.81 -0.81 -12.00
N LYS A 5 -32.60 -0.55 -10.95
CA LYS A 5 -32.15 -0.72 -9.56
C LYS A 5 -31.84 -2.18 -9.23
N LEU A 6 -32.65 -3.11 -9.73
CA LEU A 6 -32.44 -4.55 -9.49
C LEU A 6 -31.17 -5.06 -10.19
N LEU A 7 -30.93 -4.64 -11.43
CA LEU A 7 -29.70 -4.95 -12.19
C LEU A 7 -28.45 -4.37 -11.51
N GLY A 8 -28.53 -3.12 -11.05
CA GLY A 8 -27.42 -2.49 -10.30
C GLY A 8 -27.05 -3.27 -9.04
N LYS A 9 -28.03 -3.78 -8.29
CA LYS A 9 -27.80 -4.57 -7.08
C LYS A 9 -27.20 -5.95 -7.37
N ILE A 10 -27.63 -6.62 -8.45
CA ILE A 10 -27.09 -7.91 -8.88
C ILE A 10 -25.61 -7.79 -9.29
N ILE A 11 -25.22 -6.68 -9.91
CA ILE A 11 -23.82 -6.43 -10.31
C ILE A 11 -22.97 -5.95 -9.13
N ALA A 12 -23.54 -5.19 -8.18
CA ALA A 12 -22.81 -4.68 -7.03
C ALA A 12 -22.30 -5.80 -6.11
N ILE A 13 -23.06 -6.88 -5.89
CA ILE A 13 -22.66 -8.00 -5.03
C ILE A 13 -21.34 -8.66 -5.48
N PRO A 14 -21.18 -9.14 -6.73
CA PRO A 14 -19.92 -9.72 -7.19
C PRO A 14 -18.79 -8.68 -7.24
N MET A 15 -19.09 -7.41 -7.51
CA MET A 15 -18.09 -6.35 -7.54
C MET A 15 -17.53 -6.04 -6.14
N ILE A 16 -18.37 -6.03 -5.11
CA ILE A 16 -17.96 -5.89 -3.71
C ILE A 16 -17.10 -7.09 -3.28
N LEU A 17 -17.47 -8.29 -3.69
CA LEU A 17 -16.69 -9.49 -3.39
C LEU A 17 -15.30 -9.42 -4.05
N ALA A 18 -15.24 -9.10 -5.34
CA ALA A 18 -13.99 -8.98 -6.09
C ALA A 18 -13.07 -7.88 -5.51
N THR A 19 -13.62 -6.72 -5.20
CA THR A 19 -12.86 -5.62 -4.57
C THR A 19 -12.39 -5.97 -3.16
N THR A 20 -13.16 -6.73 -2.38
CA THR A 20 -12.75 -7.19 -1.05
C THR A 20 -11.60 -8.20 -1.12
N ILE A 21 -11.63 -9.13 -2.07
CA ILE A 21 -10.53 -10.08 -2.31
C ILE A 21 -9.27 -9.32 -2.74
N LEU A 22 -9.41 -8.38 -3.67
CA LEU A 22 -8.29 -7.58 -4.18
C LEU A 22 -7.70 -6.69 -3.07
N PHE A 23 -8.54 -6.11 -2.22
CA PHE A 23 -8.11 -5.38 -1.02
C PHE A 23 -7.29 -6.26 -0.08
N TYR A 24 -7.74 -7.49 0.17
CA TYR A 24 -7.03 -8.42 1.05
C TYR A 24 -5.64 -8.79 0.50
N ILE A 25 -5.56 -9.05 -0.81
CA ILE A 25 -4.29 -9.32 -1.49
C ILE A 25 -3.34 -8.13 -1.36
N VAL A 26 -3.82 -6.92 -1.68
CA VAL A 26 -3.01 -5.68 -1.60
C VAL A 26 -2.55 -5.42 -0.16
N CYS A 27 -3.40 -5.65 0.84
CA CYS A 27 -3.04 -5.54 2.25
C CYS A 27 -1.94 -6.53 2.66
N ILE A 28 -1.99 -7.77 2.18
CA ILE A 28 -0.91 -8.75 2.42
C ILE A 28 0.40 -8.26 1.81
N PHE A 29 0.37 -7.83 0.55
CA PHE A 29 1.57 -7.29 -0.12
C PHE A 29 2.12 -6.07 0.61
N ALA A 30 1.28 -5.10 0.97
CA ALA A 30 1.70 -3.92 1.72
C ALA A 30 2.35 -4.29 3.07
N ARG A 31 1.84 -5.32 3.75
CA ARG A 31 2.41 -5.80 5.02
C ARG A 31 3.78 -6.46 4.83
N ILE A 32 3.95 -7.25 3.75
CA ILE A 32 5.24 -7.84 3.37
C ILE A 32 6.25 -6.74 3.02
N TYR A 33 5.83 -5.74 2.22
CA TYR A 33 6.65 -4.58 1.90
C TYR A 33 7.01 -3.75 3.13
N GLY A 34 6.09 -3.57 4.08
CA GLY A 34 6.37 -2.93 5.36
C GLY A 34 7.42 -3.67 6.18
N LEU A 35 7.36 -5.01 6.19
CA LEU A 35 8.39 -5.84 6.82
C LEU A 35 9.75 -5.68 6.13
N ALA A 36 9.76 -5.65 4.80
CA ALA A 36 10.98 -5.45 4.02
C ALA A 36 11.59 -4.06 4.28
N ALA A 37 10.77 -3.01 4.37
CA ALA A 37 11.24 -1.67 4.70
C ALA A 37 11.82 -1.57 6.11
N ALA A 38 11.26 -2.30 7.09
CA ALA A 38 11.85 -2.38 8.42
C ALA A 38 13.26 -3.01 8.38
N LEU A 39 13.46 -4.00 7.50
CA LEU A 39 14.75 -4.64 7.27
C LEU A 39 15.73 -3.68 6.57
N VAL A 40 15.26 -2.91 5.57
CA VAL A 40 16.05 -1.85 4.93
C VAL A 40 16.44 -0.76 5.94
N ASN A 41 15.55 -0.36 6.84
CA ASN A 41 15.86 0.57 7.94
C ASN A 41 16.94 0.02 8.86
N PHE A 42 16.89 -1.26 9.20
CA PHE A 42 17.92 -1.89 10.02
C PHE A 42 19.28 -1.86 9.32
N ILE A 43 19.33 -2.20 8.02
CA ILE A 43 20.55 -2.11 7.21
C ILE A 43 21.05 -0.67 7.12
N ALA A 44 20.15 0.30 6.92
CA ALA A 44 20.50 1.70 6.85
C ALA A 44 21.09 2.21 8.18
N MET A 45 20.52 1.78 9.32
CA MET A 45 21.05 2.09 10.64
C MET A 45 22.47 1.54 10.84
N VAL A 46 22.71 0.29 10.44
CA VAL A 46 24.06 -0.31 10.44
C VAL A 46 25.01 0.46 9.51
N GLY A 47 24.55 0.87 8.33
CA GLY A 47 25.32 1.70 7.40
C GLY A 47 25.69 3.07 7.97
N VAL A 48 24.78 3.72 8.69
CA VAL A 48 25.04 4.99 9.40
C VAL A 48 26.05 4.80 10.54
N ILE A 49 25.97 3.68 11.26
CA ILE A 49 26.97 3.35 12.30
C ILE A 49 28.35 3.17 11.65
N MET A 50 28.47 2.44 10.53
CA MET A 50 29.74 2.30 9.81
C MET A 50 30.27 3.64 9.28
N PHE A 51 29.38 4.54 8.82
CA PHE A 51 29.76 5.89 8.42
C PHE A 51 30.41 6.68 9.57
N LEU A 52 29.88 6.59 10.79
CA LEU A 52 30.46 7.29 11.95
C LEU A 52 31.92 6.88 12.19
N PHE A 53 32.30 5.66 11.80
CA PHE A 53 33.67 5.16 11.89
C PHE A 53 34.54 5.51 10.67
N SER A 54 34.00 5.45 9.43
CA SER A 54 34.79 5.64 8.19
C SER A 54 34.78 7.08 7.65
N ARG A 55 33.85 7.94 8.10
CA ARG A 55 33.59 9.31 7.58
C ARG A 55 33.33 9.39 6.06
N ASP A 56 32.87 8.30 5.45
CA ASP A 56 32.56 8.23 4.03
C ASP A 56 31.20 8.84 3.68
N TRP A 57 31.20 10.15 3.40
CA TRP A 57 29.99 10.93 3.10
C TRP A 57 29.20 10.40 1.91
N LEU A 58 29.88 9.79 0.94
CA LEU A 58 29.27 9.24 -0.27
C LEU A 58 28.42 8.00 0.04
N GLN A 59 28.91 7.12 0.92
CA GLN A 59 28.17 5.93 1.36
C GLN A 59 26.93 6.30 2.16
N LEU A 60 27.01 7.35 2.99
CA LEU A 60 25.87 7.85 3.75
C LEU A 60 24.79 8.44 2.82
N GLY A 61 25.20 9.20 1.80
CA GLY A 61 24.27 9.73 0.79
C GLY A 61 23.50 8.63 0.05
N ILE A 62 24.18 7.56 -0.36
CA ILE A 62 23.55 6.39 -1.00
C ILE A 62 22.59 5.67 -0.03
N THR A 63 22.99 5.51 1.22
CA THR A 63 22.16 4.82 2.22
C THR A 63 20.86 5.59 2.49
N ILE A 64 20.94 6.92 2.63
CA ILE A 64 19.77 7.78 2.82
C ILE A 64 18.86 7.78 1.58
N SER A 65 19.43 7.84 0.37
CA SER A 65 18.61 7.87 -0.85
C SER A 65 17.81 6.58 -1.03
N ILE A 66 18.41 5.41 -0.78
CA ILE A 66 17.71 4.11 -0.78
C ILE A 66 16.60 4.10 0.28
N LEU A 67 16.88 4.67 1.45
CA LEU A 67 15.90 4.76 2.54
C LEU A 67 14.68 5.57 2.13
N VAL A 68 14.89 6.77 1.58
CA VAL A 68 13.83 7.68 1.14
C VAL A 68 12.97 7.04 0.06
N VAL A 69 13.59 6.41 -0.95
CA VAL A 69 12.86 5.72 -2.03
C VAL A 69 12.03 4.56 -1.47
N SER A 70 12.59 3.79 -0.53
CA SER A 70 11.88 2.68 0.11
C SER A 70 10.65 3.16 0.89
N TYR A 71 10.76 4.28 1.59
CA TYR A 71 9.62 4.90 2.29
C TYR A 71 8.56 5.45 1.35
N LEU A 72 8.95 6.09 0.25
CA LEU A 72 8.00 6.58 -0.77
C LEU A 72 7.20 5.44 -1.40
N MET A 73 7.84 4.31 -1.70
CA MET A 73 7.14 3.14 -2.22
C MET A 73 6.14 2.58 -1.20
N LEU A 74 6.49 2.60 0.10
CA LEU A 74 5.61 2.18 1.18
C LEU A 74 4.37 3.07 1.29
N ASP A 75 4.56 4.39 1.24
CA ASP A 75 3.47 5.36 1.31
C ASP A 75 2.52 5.23 0.10
N ALA A 76 3.07 4.97 -1.09
CA ALA A 76 2.28 4.70 -2.29
C ALA A 76 1.35 3.47 -2.11
N TRP A 77 1.79 2.41 -1.43
CA TRP A 77 0.92 1.26 -1.12
C TRP A 77 -0.24 1.65 -0.19
N GLY A 78 -0.02 2.58 0.75
CA GLY A 78 -1.08 3.14 1.59
C GLY A 78 -2.15 3.87 0.78
N VAL A 79 -1.74 4.65 -0.23
CA VAL A 79 -2.67 5.33 -1.16
C VAL A 79 -3.49 4.33 -1.97
N VAL A 80 -2.88 3.24 -2.44
CA VAL A 80 -3.59 2.19 -3.19
C VAL A 80 -4.66 1.52 -2.32
N ILE A 81 -4.36 1.24 -1.05
CA ILE A 81 -5.32 0.68 -0.08
C ILE A 81 -6.52 1.63 0.11
N LEU A 82 -6.26 2.93 0.30
CA LEU A 82 -7.31 3.94 0.43
C LEU A 82 -8.20 4.02 -0.82
N PHE A 83 -7.59 3.95 -2.00
CA PHE A 83 -8.32 3.98 -3.26
C PHE A 83 -9.26 2.78 -3.43
N ILE A 84 -8.79 1.57 -3.11
CA ILE A 84 -9.61 0.36 -3.16
C ILE A 84 -10.74 0.42 -2.12
N ALA A 85 -10.46 0.94 -0.92
CA ALA A 85 -11.49 1.14 0.11
C ALA A 85 -12.59 2.10 -0.38
N LYS A 86 -12.21 3.19 -1.06
CA LYS A 86 -13.18 4.15 -1.63
C LYS A 86 -14.04 3.53 -2.72
N ILE A 87 -13.46 2.72 -3.60
CA ILE A 87 -14.21 1.99 -4.64
C ILE A 87 -15.24 1.05 -3.99
N ARG A 88 -14.84 0.30 -2.96
CA ARG A 88 -15.73 -0.59 -2.22
C ARG A 88 -16.90 0.17 -1.57
N GLU A 89 -16.64 1.34 -1.00
CA GLU A 89 -17.66 2.23 -0.41
C GLU A 89 -18.70 2.64 -1.47
N VAL A 90 -18.25 3.09 -2.65
CA VAL A 90 -19.14 3.46 -3.77
C VAL A 90 -20.04 2.30 -4.20
N PHE A 91 -19.50 1.08 -4.34
CA PHE A 91 -20.33 -0.08 -4.68
C PHE A 91 -21.29 -0.48 -3.56
N THR A 92 -20.91 -0.24 -2.30
CA THR A 92 -21.78 -0.48 -1.14
C THR A 92 -22.96 0.50 -1.14
N ASP A 93 -22.71 1.78 -1.42
CA ASP A 93 -23.76 2.79 -1.56
C ASP A 93 -24.75 2.44 -2.70
N VAL A 94 -24.24 1.97 -3.84
CA VAL A 94 -25.08 1.51 -4.97
C VAL A 94 -25.95 0.30 -4.59
N LEU A 95 -25.48 -0.56 -3.69
CA LEU A 95 -26.25 -1.70 -3.21
C LEU A 95 -27.43 -1.27 -2.30
N PHE A 96 -27.22 -0.26 -1.46
CA PHE A 96 -28.21 0.22 -0.48
C PHE A 96 -29.13 1.33 -1.01
N ALA A 97 -28.78 2.02 -2.10
CA ALA A 97 -29.63 3.00 -2.80
C ALA A 97 -30.82 2.38 -3.58
#